data_AF-A0A2N6AWM8-F1
#
_entry.id   AF-A0A2N6AWM8-F1
#
_cell.length_a   1.000
_cell.length_b   1.000
_cell.length_c   1.000
_cell.angle_alpha   90.00
_cell.angle_beta   90.00
_cell.angle_gamma   90.00
#
_symmetry.space_group_name_H-M   'P 1'
#
loop_
_entity.id
_entity.type
_entity.pdbx_description
1 polymer ?
#
loop_
_entity_poly.entity_id
_entity_poly.type
_entity_poly.pdbx_seq_one_letter_code
_entity_poly.pdbx_strand_id
1 'polypeptide(L)'
;MPNAVKSKKPLLLVLFLILALIASGCSGEKKIEAGDAEITVKTDDETVEISSDDETVKAEINLEGGAEMPEGYPNDSFPIYPDSVIVMAQTMKDDGVSSYSISIKNKDEVEKVYDFYKDAVKSGENLMDLKTQNTYSLAGSMDGCDFGIIVAPNNLGGDEKTMIQISLCKQK
;
A
#
# COMPACT_ATOMS: atom_id res chain seq x y z
N MET A 1 34.98 19.36 5.83
CA MET A 1 33.76 18.87 6.50
C MET A 1 32.94 18.12 5.46
N PRO A 2 32.79 16.80 5.55
CA PRO A 2 31.93 16.08 4.62
C PRO A 2 30.46 16.33 5.00
N ASN A 3 29.69 16.82 4.03
CA ASN A 3 28.23 16.97 4.15
C ASN A 3 27.60 15.59 4.29
N ALA A 4 26.97 15.34 5.44
CA ALA A 4 26.14 14.16 5.64
C ALA A 4 24.89 14.29 4.76
N VAL A 5 24.82 13.49 3.71
CA VAL A 5 23.58 13.23 2.99
C VAL A 5 22.67 12.46 3.96
N LYS A 6 21.65 13.12 4.54
CA LYS A 6 20.56 12.44 5.27
C LYS A 6 19.85 11.53 4.27
N SER A 7 20.26 10.27 4.19
CA SER A 7 19.62 9.33 3.29
C SER A 7 18.22 9.01 3.83
N LYS A 8 17.17 9.35 3.08
CA LYS A 8 15.76 8.94 3.30
C LYS A 8 15.51 7.41 3.16
N LYS A 9 16.56 6.61 3.32
CA LYS A 9 16.57 5.15 3.16
C LYS A 9 16.24 4.30 4.41
N PRO A 10 16.22 4.81 5.67
CA PRO A 10 15.98 3.93 6.81
C PRO A 10 14.52 3.48 6.89
N LEU A 11 13.55 4.33 6.51
CA LEU A 11 12.11 4.02 6.59
C LEU A 11 11.69 2.87 5.65
N LEU A 12 12.18 2.88 4.40
CA LEU A 12 11.92 1.82 3.43
C LEU A 12 12.56 0.47 3.86
N LEU A 13 13.74 0.52 4.48
CA LEU A 13 14.44 -0.65 5.03
C LEU A 13 13.69 -1.24 6.22
N VAL A 14 13.11 -0.40 7.08
CA VAL A 14 12.29 -0.83 8.23
C VAL A 14 11.00 -1.50 7.75
N LEU A 15 10.35 -0.96 6.72
CA LEU A 15 9.15 -1.57 6.14
C LEU A 15 9.43 -2.96 5.55
N PHE A 16 10.55 -3.12 4.82
CA PHE A 16 10.99 -4.43 4.33
C PHE A 16 11.34 -5.41 5.47
N LEU A 17 11.88 -4.90 6.58
CA LEU A 17 12.17 -5.69 7.78
C LEU A 17 10.90 -6.15 8.50
N ILE A 18 9.86 -5.30 8.57
CA ILE A 18 8.58 -5.64 9.18
C ILE A 18 7.90 -6.77 8.39
N LEU A 19 7.89 -6.69 7.06
CA LEU A 19 7.42 -7.78 6.19
C LEU A 19 8.17 -9.10 6.41
N ALA A 20 9.49 -9.04 6.70
CA ALA A 20 10.30 -10.23 6.98
C ALA A 20 10.05 -10.82 8.38
N LEU A 21 9.68 -10.00 9.37
CA LEU A 21 9.46 -10.43 10.75
C LEU A 21 8.12 -11.17 10.94
N ILE A 22 7.11 -10.86 10.12
CA ILE A 22 5.78 -11.50 10.17
C ILE A 22 5.85 -12.99 9.75
N ALA A 23 6.87 -13.40 8.99
CA ALA A 23 7.10 -14.80 8.62
C ALA A 23 7.62 -15.68 9.78
N SER A 24 8.05 -15.07 10.89
CA SER A 24 8.53 -15.75 12.08
C SER A 24 7.59 -15.44 13.25
N GLY A 25 6.43 -16.10 13.27
CA GLY A 25 5.44 -15.99 14.33
C GLY A 25 6.09 -16.01 15.72
N CYS A 26 6.15 -14.84 16.35
CA CYS A 26 6.71 -14.65 17.67
C CYS A 26 5.91 -13.54 18.34
N SER A 27 4.88 -13.95 19.08
CA SER A 27 4.02 -13.12 19.90
C SER A 27 4.84 -12.45 21.00
N GLY A 28 5.16 -11.18 20.83
CA GLY A 28 5.79 -10.34 21.84
C GLY A 28 6.03 -8.93 21.33
N GLU A 29 5.63 -7.93 22.11
CA GLU A 29 5.89 -6.52 21.82
C GLU A 29 7.39 -6.29 21.60
N LYS A 30 7.75 -5.80 20.41
CA LYS A 30 9.14 -5.44 20.07
C LYS A 30 9.22 -3.96 19.73
N LYS A 31 9.92 -3.21 20.59
CA LYS A 31 10.38 -1.86 20.26
C LYS A 31 11.48 -1.97 19.19
N ILE A 32 11.22 -1.47 17.98
CA ILE A 32 12.21 -1.40 16.90
C ILE A 32 12.69 0.05 16.83
N GLU A 33 13.96 0.30 17.14
CA GLU A 33 14.53 1.65 16.97
C GLU A 33 15.12 1.79 15.57
N ALA A 34 14.58 2.74 14.80
CA ALA A 34 15.08 3.08 13.47
C ALA A 34 15.44 4.57 13.40
N GLY A 35 16.57 4.93 14.03
CA GLY A 35 17.04 6.32 14.09
C GLY A 35 16.25 7.18 15.09
N ASP A 36 16.10 8.47 14.79
CA ASP A 36 15.44 9.47 15.65
C ASP A 36 13.90 9.36 15.68
N ALA A 37 13.31 8.36 15.00
CA ALA A 37 11.88 8.12 14.96
C ALA A 37 11.44 7.15 16.06
N GLU A 38 10.50 7.56 16.92
CA GLU A 38 9.88 6.68 17.90
C GLU A 38 8.82 5.80 17.23
N ILE A 39 9.15 4.52 17.00
CA ILE A 39 8.22 3.55 16.42
C ILE A 39 7.46 2.85 17.55
N THR A 40 6.14 3.07 17.64
CA THR A 40 5.26 2.34 18.57
C THR A 40 4.57 1.19 17.86
N VAL A 41 5.09 -0.02 18.02
CA VAL A 41 4.44 -1.25 17.51
C VAL A 41 3.51 -1.81 18.58
N LYS A 42 2.19 -1.63 18.43
CA LYS A 42 1.20 -2.30 19.27
C LYS A 42 0.93 -3.68 18.67
N THR A 43 1.36 -4.73 19.37
CA THR A 43 1.30 -6.11 18.85
C THR A 43 0.11 -6.88 19.40
N ASP A 44 -0.96 -6.18 19.78
CA ASP A 44 -2.12 -6.81 20.43
C ASP A 44 -3.36 -6.91 19.54
N ASP A 45 -3.35 -6.37 18.31
CA ASP A 45 -4.30 -6.70 17.22
C ASP A 45 -3.85 -5.97 15.94
N GLU A 46 -3.25 -6.71 15.00
CA GLU A 46 -3.21 -6.45 13.53
C GLU A 46 -3.05 -4.98 13.01
N THR A 47 -2.44 -4.08 13.77
CA THR A 47 -2.36 -2.66 13.41
C THR A 47 -0.98 -2.11 13.74
N VAL A 48 -0.29 -1.51 12.76
CA VAL A 48 1.07 -0.96 12.91
C VAL A 48 1.05 0.53 12.56
N GLU A 49 0.82 1.39 13.55
CA GLU A 49 0.90 2.84 13.36
C GLU A 49 2.35 3.35 13.50
N ILE A 50 2.85 4.09 12.51
CA ILE A 50 4.23 4.64 12.50
C ILE A 50 4.14 6.16 12.32
N SER A 51 4.41 6.96 13.34
CA SER A 51 4.43 8.43 13.23
C SER A 51 5.86 8.97 13.40
N SER A 52 6.23 10.03 12.67
CA SER A 52 7.47 10.78 12.88
C SER A 52 7.21 12.29 12.80
N ASP A 53 8.01 13.09 13.49
CA ASP A 53 7.71 14.50 13.79
C ASP A 53 7.57 15.43 12.56
N ASP A 54 8.10 15.04 11.39
CA ASP A 54 7.97 15.77 10.11
C ASP A 54 7.12 15.00 9.06
N GLU A 55 6.82 13.72 9.27
CA GLU A 55 6.17 12.84 8.30
C GLU A 55 5.08 12.02 8.99
N THR A 56 3.81 12.26 8.64
CA THR A 56 2.71 11.42 9.15
C THR A 56 2.55 10.21 8.26
N VAL A 57 3.06 9.06 8.72
CA VAL A 57 2.73 7.75 8.15
C VAL A 57 1.60 7.13 8.97
N LYS A 58 0.64 6.50 8.32
CA LYS A 58 -0.38 5.65 8.97
C LYS A 58 -0.38 4.34 8.22
N ALA A 59 -0.33 3.22 8.93
CA ALA A 59 -0.44 1.90 8.34
C ALA A 59 -1.33 0.99 9.19
N GLU A 60 -2.12 0.17 8.53
CA GLU A 60 -3.02 -0.80 9.12
C GLU A 60 -2.92 -2.10 8.30
N ILE A 61 -2.82 -3.25 8.96
CA ILE A 61 -2.59 -4.55 8.31
C ILE A 61 -3.45 -5.62 8.96
N ASN A 62 -4.63 -5.87 8.41
CA ASN A 62 -5.51 -6.92 8.89
C ASN A 62 -5.80 -7.93 7.77
N LEU A 63 -5.22 -9.12 7.87
CA LEU A 63 -5.32 -10.15 6.82
C LEU A 63 -6.64 -10.93 6.85
N GLU A 64 -7.34 -10.95 8.00
CA GLU A 64 -8.55 -11.77 8.23
C GLU A 64 -9.84 -10.94 8.29
N GLY A 65 -9.89 -9.92 9.15
CA GLY A 65 -11.02 -9.01 9.35
C GLY A 65 -11.06 -7.81 8.41
N GLY A 66 -9.94 -7.51 7.74
CA GLY A 66 -9.80 -6.38 6.84
C GLY A 66 -9.47 -5.07 7.56
N ALA A 67 -8.81 -4.17 6.85
CA ALA A 67 -8.41 -2.84 7.29
C ALA A 67 -9.37 -1.77 6.77
N GLU A 68 -9.41 -0.63 7.44
CA GLU A 68 -10.23 0.49 6.99
C GLU A 68 -9.63 1.20 5.76
N MET A 69 -10.49 1.89 5.00
CA MET A 69 -10.03 2.75 3.90
C MET A 69 -9.23 3.92 4.48
N PRO A 70 -8.03 4.23 3.95
CA PRO A 70 -7.25 5.36 4.44
C PRO A 70 -7.96 6.70 4.22
N GLU A 71 -7.94 7.57 5.23
CA GLU A 71 -8.55 8.89 5.17
C GLU A 71 -8.03 9.73 3.98
N GLY A 72 -8.96 10.20 3.15
CA GLY A 72 -8.66 11.05 1.99
C GLY A 72 -8.25 10.29 0.74
N TYR A 73 -8.31 8.95 0.73
CA TYR A 73 -8.15 8.17 -0.49
C TYR A 73 -9.13 8.63 -1.57
N PRO A 74 -8.67 8.90 -2.81
CA PRO A 74 -9.50 9.45 -3.88
C PRO A 74 -10.38 8.40 -4.57
N ASN A 75 -11.34 7.82 -3.83
CA ASN A 75 -12.18 6.71 -4.31
C ASN A 75 -13.02 7.04 -5.56
N ASP A 76 -13.34 8.31 -5.80
CA ASP A 76 -14.11 8.72 -6.99
C ASP A 76 -13.30 8.54 -8.29
N SER A 77 -11.99 8.76 -8.23
CA SER A 77 -11.07 8.62 -9.37
C SER A 77 -10.43 7.23 -9.41
N PHE A 78 -10.15 6.65 -8.24
CA PHE A 78 -9.51 5.36 -8.09
C PHE A 78 -10.39 4.47 -7.21
N PRO A 79 -11.46 3.87 -7.76
CA PRO A 79 -12.40 3.09 -6.96
C PRO A 79 -11.79 1.76 -6.49
N ILE A 80 -12.17 1.33 -5.30
CA ILE A 80 -11.91 -0.04 -4.85
C ILE A 80 -12.86 -1.00 -5.55
N TYR A 81 -12.32 -2.14 -6.02
CA TYR A 81 -13.12 -3.17 -6.68
C TYR A 81 -14.22 -3.67 -5.71
N PRO A 82 -15.48 -3.84 -6.15
CA PRO A 82 -16.59 -4.22 -5.29
C PRO A 82 -16.36 -5.55 -4.54
N ASP A 83 -16.99 -5.68 -3.37
CA ASP A 83 -16.95 -6.88 -2.52
C ASP A 83 -15.52 -7.35 -2.17
N SER A 84 -14.58 -6.41 -2.11
CA SER A 84 -13.19 -6.70 -1.77
C SER A 84 -12.89 -6.47 -0.28
N VAL A 85 -11.88 -7.18 0.21
CA VAL A 85 -11.33 -7.00 1.56
C VAL A 85 -10.03 -6.25 1.46
N ILE A 86 -9.97 -5.02 1.97
CA ILE A 86 -8.70 -4.30 2.15
C ILE A 86 -7.95 -5.03 3.26
N VAL A 87 -6.72 -5.47 3.00
CA VAL A 87 -5.91 -6.18 4.00
C VAL A 87 -4.73 -5.34 4.49
N MET A 88 -4.39 -4.30 3.75
CA MET A 88 -3.41 -3.32 4.15
C MET A 88 -3.83 -1.96 3.61
N ALA A 89 -3.75 -0.95 4.46
CA ALA A 89 -3.91 0.44 4.08
C ALA A 89 -2.75 1.25 4.66
N GLN A 90 -2.08 2.02 3.81
CA GLN A 90 -1.03 2.93 4.21
C GLN A 90 -1.27 4.30 3.60
N THR A 91 -1.05 5.33 4.40
CA THR A 91 -1.00 6.73 3.94
C THR A 91 0.29 7.37 4.40
N MET A 92 0.89 8.19 3.55
CA MET A 92 2.00 9.06 3.92
C MET A 92 1.71 10.48 3.42
N LYS A 93 1.88 11.45 4.32
CA LYS A 93 1.75 12.88 4.03
C LYS A 93 3.06 13.57 4.41
N ASP A 94 3.69 14.21 3.42
CA ASP A 94 4.94 14.98 3.55
C ASP A 94 4.86 16.19 2.60
N ASP A 95 5.11 17.40 3.10
CA ASP A 95 5.29 18.65 2.32
C ASP A 95 4.54 18.76 0.98
N GLY A 96 3.21 18.67 1.04
CA GLY A 96 2.34 18.85 -0.14
C GLY A 96 2.21 17.63 -1.04
N VAL A 97 2.84 16.51 -0.70
CA VAL A 97 2.66 15.20 -1.31
C VAL A 97 1.79 14.33 -0.41
N SER A 98 0.78 13.68 -0.99
CA SER A 98 -0.02 12.65 -0.32
C SER A 98 0.09 11.36 -1.11
N SER A 99 0.46 10.28 -0.43
CA SER A 99 0.55 8.96 -1.05
C SER A 99 -0.27 7.93 -0.31
N TYR A 100 -0.80 6.98 -1.06
CA TYR A 100 -1.64 5.90 -0.58
C TYR A 100 -1.11 4.58 -1.12
N SER A 101 -1.08 3.55 -0.28
CA SER A 101 -0.77 2.18 -0.68
C SER A 101 -1.82 1.26 -0.07
N ILE A 102 -2.58 0.56 -0.91
CA ILE A 102 -3.66 -0.33 -0.49
C ILE A 102 -3.43 -1.70 -1.08
N SER A 103 -3.44 -2.73 -0.23
CA SER A 103 -3.48 -4.14 -0.66
C SER A 103 -4.85 -4.72 -0.37
N ILE A 104 -5.38 -5.47 -1.32
CA ILE A 104 -6.77 -5.89 -1.34
C ILE A 104 -6.83 -7.35 -1.79
N LYS A 105 -7.76 -8.12 -1.22
CA LYS A 105 -8.12 -9.47 -1.69
C LYS A 105 -9.52 -9.47 -2.29
N ASN A 106 -9.73 -10.27 -3.34
CA ASN A 106 -11.03 -10.44 -3.97
C ASN A 106 -11.24 -11.89 -4.49
N LYS A 107 -12.50 -12.34 -4.51
CA LYS A 107 -12.89 -13.70 -4.93
C LYS A 107 -13.03 -13.87 -6.45
N ASP A 108 -13.12 -12.78 -7.20
CA ASP A 108 -13.16 -12.80 -8.66
C ASP A 108 -11.79 -13.13 -9.28
N GLU A 109 -11.81 -13.53 -10.55
CA GLU A 109 -10.61 -13.84 -11.33
C GLU A 109 -9.78 -12.60 -11.67
N VAL A 110 -8.47 -12.78 -11.77
CA VAL A 110 -7.48 -11.72 -12.05
C VAL A 110 -7.87 -10.87 -13.26
N GLU A 111 -8.29 -11.51 -14.36
CA GLU A 111 -8.65 -10.81 -15.60
C GLU A 111 -9.87 -9.89 -15.42
N LYS A 112 -10.91 -10.36 -14.72
CA LYS A 112 -12.13 -9.58 -14.47
C LYS A 112 -11.83 -8.35 -13.61
N VAL A 113 -11.04 -8.53 -12.56
CA VAL A 113 -10.60 -7.45 -11.67
C VAL A 113 -9.73 -6.45 -12.41
N TYR A 114 -8.80 -6.94 -13.24
CA TYR A 114 -7.95 -6.08 -14.05
C TYR A 114 -8.76 -5.25 -15.07
N ASP A 115 -9.74 -5.84 -15.74
CA ASP A 115 -10.55 -5.13 -16.74
C ASP A 115 -11.35 -3.98 -16.11
N PHE A 116 -11.80 -4.13 -14.87
CA PHE A 116 -12.40 -3.04 -14.09
C PHE A 116 -11.42 -1.88 -13.90
N TYR A 117 -10.20 -2.15 -13.43
CA TYR A 117 -9.21 -1.10 -13.21
C TYR A 117 -8.74 -0.46 -14.51
N LYS A 118 -8.64 -1.24 -15.58
CA LYS A 118 -8.32 -0.74 -16.91
C LYS A 118 -9.37 0.25 -17.41
N ASP A 119 -10.66 -0.04 -17.19
CA ASP A 119 -11.72 0.90 -17.55
C ASP A 119 -11.70 2.14 -16.66
N ALA A 120 -11.45 1.99 -15.36
CA ALA A 120 -11.39 3.10 -14.40
C ALA A 120 -10.30 4.13 -14.75
N VAL A 121 -9.13 3.67 -15.24
CA VAL A 121 -7.98 4.55 -15.56
C VAL A 121 -7.84 4.90 -17.04
N LYS A 122 -8.82 4.54 -17.89
CA LYS A 122 -8.70 4.69 -19.36
C LYS A 122 -8.52 6.13 -19.85
N SER A 123 -8.92 7.12 -19.05
CA SER A 123 -8.75 8.54 -19.32
C SER A 123 -7.41 9.11 -18.83
N GLY A 124 -6.57 8.28 -18.20
CA GLY A 124 -5.27 8.69 -17.71
C GLY A 124 -4.27 9.02 -18.82
N GLU A 125 -3.23 9.73 -18.43
CA GLU A 125 -2.10 10.12 -19.27
C GLU A 125 -0.91 9.17 -19.05
N ASN A 126 -0.05 9.04 -20.07
CA ASN A 126 1.15 8.21 -20.02
C ASN A 126 0.89 6.76 -19.58
N LEU A 127 -0.26 6.21 -19.99
CA LEU A 127 -0.71 4.88 -19.58
C LEU A 127 0.27 3.79 -20.03
N MET A 128 0.82 3.08 -19.06
CA MET A 128 1.49 1.81 -19.23
C MET A 128 0.52 0.70 -18.90
N ASP A 129 0.40 -0.25 -19.83
CA ASP A 129 -0.40 -1.46 -19.68
C ASP A 129 0.51 -2.66 -19.94
N LEU A 130 0.82 -3.42 -18.88
CA LEU A 130 1.71 -4.56 -18.95
C LEU A 130 1.00 -5.81 -18.44
N LYS A 131 0.88 -6.82 -19.31
CA LYS A 131 0.47 -8.17 -18.93
C LYS A 131 1.66 -9.12 -19.01
N THR A 132 1.99 -9.73 -17.88
CA THR A 132 2.91 -10.85 -17.77
C THR A 132 2.13 -12.09 -17.31
N GLN A 133 2.72 -13.29 -17.39
CA GLN A 133 2.01 -14.59 -17.26
C GLN A 133 0.84 -14.58 -16.28
N ASN A 134 1.06 -14.13 -15.03
CA ASN A 134 0.03 -14.04 -14.00
C ASN A 134 0.01 -12.67 -13.29
N THR A 135 0.58 -11.62 -13.88
CA THR A 135 0.63 -10.30 -13.22
C THR A 135 0.36 -9.20 -14.22
N TYR A 136 -0.63 -8.39 -13.90
CA TYR A 136 -1.26 -7.43 -14.77
C TYR A 136 -1.08 -6.06 -14.11
N SER A 137 -0.41 -5.14 -14.80
CA SER A 137 -0.01 -3.86 -14.24
C SER A 137 -0.51 -2.72 -15.10
N LEU A 138 -1.08 -1.71 -14.44
CA LEU A 138 -1.46 -0.43 -15.02
C LEU A 138 -0.69 0.66 -14.27
N ALA A 139 -0.12 1.62 -14.99
CA ALA A 139 0.50 2.79 -14.37
C ALA A 139 0.31 4.01 -15.26
N GLY A 140 0.31 5.19 -14.67
CA GLY A 140 0.15 6.45 -15.40
C GLY A 140 -0.17 7.59 -14.46
N SER A 141 -0.77 8.64 -15.00
CA SER A 141 -1.22 9.80 -14.22
C SER A 141 -2.67 10.12 -14.53
N MET A 142 -3.49 10.41 -13.51
CA MET A 142 -4.90 10.79 -13.66
C MET A 142 -5.32 11.70 -12.50
N ASP A 143 -6.07 12.76 -12.80
CA ASP A 143 -6.56 13.73 -11.80
C ASP A 143 -5.46 14.32 -10.89
N GLY A 144 -4.29 14.60 -11.47
CA GLY A 144 -3.12 15.15 -10.76
C GLY A 144 -2.45 14.13 -9.82
N CYS A 145 -2.74 12.84 -9.99
CA CYS A 145 -2.17 11.75 -9.21
C CYS A 145 -1.43 10.78 -10.12
N ASP A 146 -0.18 10.48 -9.81
CA ASP A 146 0.50 9.31 -10.37
C ASP A 146 -0.06 8.05 -9.71
N PHE A 147 -0.28 7.00 -10.50
CA PHE A 147 -0.84 5.75 -10.03
C PHE A 147 -0.07 4.55 -10.55
N GLY A 148 -0.09 3.49 -9.75
CA GLY A 148 0.27 2.12 -10.12
C GLY A 148 -0.75 1.16 -9.55
N ILE A 149 -1.24 0.25 -10.38
CA ILE A 149 -2.19 -0.80 -10.01
C ILE A 149 -1.61 -2.12 -10.48
N ILE A 150 -1.52 -3.09 -9.59
CA ILE A 150 -1.10 -4.46 -9.88
C ILE A 150 -2.23 -5.39 -9.51
N VAL A 151 -2.60 -6.29 -10.43
CA VAL A 151 -3.57 -7.35 -10.22
C VAL A 151 -2.89 -8.69 -10.49
N ALA A 152 -2.94 -9.60 -9.52
CA ALA A 152 -2.25 -10.88 -9.58
C ALA A 152 -2.99 -11.95 -8.76
N PRO A 153 -2.66 -13.26 -8.92
CA PRO A 153 -3.14 -14.28 -8.01
C PRO A 153 -2.83 -13.95 -6.55
N ASN A 154 -3.79 -14.19 -5.69
CA ASN A 154 -3.65 -13.99 -4.26
C ASN A 154 -2.67 -15.02 -3.67
N ASN A 155 -1.63 -14.50 -3.01
CA ASN A 155 -0.66 -15.29 -2.25
C ASN A 155 -0.60 -14.86 -0.77
N LEU A 156 -1.58 -14.09 -0.30
CA LEU A 156 -1.65 -13.55 1.07
C LEU A 156 -2.43 -14.45 2.05
N GLY A 157 -2.95 -15.59 1.57
CA GLY A 157 -3.84 -16.47 2.34
C GLY A 157 -5.33 -16.12 2.16
N GLY A 158 -6.21 -16.96 2.72
CA GLY A 158 -7.66 -16.91 2.52
C GLY A 158 -8.13 -17.63 1.25
N ASP A 159 -9.44 -17.60 1.01
CA ASP A 159 -10.10 -18.24 -0.14
C ASP A 159 -10.22 -17.31 -1.36
N GLU A 160 -9.78 -16.05 -1.21
CA GLU A 160 -9.76 -15.08 -2.29
C GLU A 160 -8.75 -15.48 -3.37
N LYS A 161 -9.11 -15.24 -4.64
CA LYS A 161 -8.31 -15.66 -5.79
C LYS A 161 -7.34 -14.59 -6.26
N THR A 162 -7.71 -13.33 -6.07
CA THR A 162 -7.01 -12.18 -6.64
C THR A 162 -6.53 -11.27 -5.53
N MET A 163 -5.31 -10.79 -5.69
CA MET A 163 -4.73 -9.70 -4.93
C MET A 163 -4.61 -8.47 -5.84
N ILE A 164 -4.99 -7.32 -5.30
CA ILE A 164 -4.83 -6.02 -5.94
C ILE A 164 -3.92 -5.18 -5.06
N GLN A 165 -2.93 -4.54 -5.67
CA GLN A 165 -2.13 -3.52 -5.04
C GLN A 165 -2.33 -2.20 -5.76
N ILE A 166 -2.75 -1.17 -5.02
CA ILE A 166 -2.94 0.19 -5.54
C ILE A 166 -1.93 1.10 -4.85
N SER A 167 -1.15 1.84 -5.63
CA SER A 167 -0.24 2.87 -5.17
C SER A 167 -0.58 4.19 -5.84
N LEU A 168 -0.84 5.22 -5.04
CA LEU A 168 -1.19 6.56 -5.51
C LEU A 168 -0.21 7.58 -4.93
N CYS A 169 0.19 8.55 -5.74
CA CYS A 169 0.99 9.70 -5.30
C CYS A 169 0.42 10.98 -5.90
N LYS A 170 -0.10 11.86 -5.05
CA LYS A 170 -0.66 13.15 -5.42
C LYS A 170 0.28 14.27 -5.00
N GLN A 171 0.63 15.13 -5.96
CA GLN A 171 1.39 16.35 -5.71
C GLN A 171 0.42 17.54 -5.62
N LYS A 172 0.67 18.48 -4.70
CA LYS A 172 -0.08 19.74 -4.58
C LYS A 172 0.19 20.70 -5.73
#